data_AF-A0ABD5WPZ7-F1
#
_entry.id   AF-A0ABD5WPZ7-F1
#
_cell.length_a   1.000
_cell.length_b   1.000
_cell.length_c   1.000
_cell.angle_alpha   90.00
_cell.angle_beta   90.00
_cell.angle_gamma   90.00
#
_symmetry.space_group_name_H-M   'P 1'
#
loop_
_entity.id
_entity.type
_entity.pdbx_description
1 polymer ?
#
loop_
_entity_poly.entity_id
_entity_poly.type
_entity_poly.pdbx_seq_one_letter_code
_entity_poly.pdbx_strand_id
1 'polypeptide(L)'
;MNESDATGPEDEPIANIYYADEEATKVDAAFVIEDWDWVVGFDQVATDEYDYVSIPVSKVIGVMSPEYTTFTRNGRRVTGYGVGAEGVESFADRLPV
;
A
#
# COMPACT_ATOMS: atom_id res chain seq x y z
N MET A 1 -2.33 37.56 8.21
CA MET A 1 -2.00 37.13 6.83
C MET A 1 -0.55 36.68 6.88
N ASN A 2 -0.17 35.41 6.84
CA ASN A 2 -0.82 34.17 6.39
C ASN A 2 -1.32 33.34 7.58
N GLU A 3 -2.56 32.83 7.62
CA GLU A 3 -2.98 31.59 6.95
C GLU A 3 -2.00 30.44 7.23
N SER A 4 -2.39 29.59 8.17
CA SER A 4 -1.82 28.28 8.38
C SER A 4 -1.86 27.53 7.05
N ASP A 5 -0.74 27.52 6.35
CA ASP A 5 -0.51 26.64 5.20
C ASP A 5 -0.27 25.23 5.77
N ALA A 6 -1.35 24.64 6.30
CA ALA A 6 -1.46 23.20 6.49
C ALA A 6 -1.99 22.64 5.16
N THR A 7 -1.15 22.70 4.12
CA THR A 7 -1.48 22.20 2.80
C THR A 7 -0.78 20.87 2.58
N GLY A 8 -1.43 19.77 2.96
CA GLY A 8 -1.21 18.44 2.35
C GLY A 8 -0.58 17.38 3.26
N PRO A 9 -0.88 16.09 3.03
CA PRO A 9 -0.21 14.96 3.71
C PRO A 9 1.25 14.89 3.24
N GLU A 10 2.14 15.65 3.87
CA GLU A 10 3.51 15.84 3.42
C GLU A 10 4.56 14.87 4.01
N ASP A 11 4.20 13.81 4.76
CA ASP A 11 5.25 13.00 5.41
C ASP A 11 5.02 11.48 5.56
N GLU A 12 4.03 10.87 4.89
CA GLU A 12 3.72 9.45 5.07
C GLU A 12 3.92 8.62 3.78
N PRO A 13 4.49 7.41 3.88
CA PRO A 13 4.99 6.67 2.73
C PRO A 13 3.87 6.29 1.75
N ILE A 14 4.09 6.53 0.45
CA ILE A 14 3.09 6.35 -0.63
C ILE A 14 3.54 5.24 -1.58
N ALA A 15 2.70 4.22 -1.74
CA ALA A 15 2.89 3.14 -2.71
C ALA A 15 2.07 3.34 -3.99
N ASN A 16 2.64 2.94 -5.12
CA ASN A 16 2.01 2.98 -6.43
C ASN A 16 1.85 1.57 -6.97
N ILE A 17 0.62 1.17 -7.26
CA ILE A 17 0.29 -0.12 -7.88
C ILE A 17 0.06 0.14 -9.38
N TYR A 18 0.94 -0.40 -10.22
CA TYR A 18 0.92 -0.20 -11.67
C TYR A 18 0.15 -1.31 -12.38
N TYR A 19 -0.65 -0.94 -13.38
CA TYR A 19 -1.43 -1.85 -14.22
C TYR A 19 -0.93 -1.87 -15.66
N ALA A 20 -1.36 -2.88 -16.43
CA ALA A 20 -0.99 -3.01 -17.84
C ALA A 20 -1.63 -1.98 -18.77
N ASP A 21 -2.87 -1.57 -18.48
CA ASP A 21 -3.68 -0.77 -19.39
C ASP A 21 -4.33 0.45 -18.70
N GLU A 22 -3.98 0.72 -17.44
CA GLU A 22 -4.65 1.73 -16.60
C GLU A 22 -3.64 2.59 -15.81
N GLU A 23 -4.07 3.77 -15.39
CA GLU A 23 -3.28 4.65 -14.52
C GLU A 23 -3.00 3.97 -13.17
N ALA A 24 -1.79 4.16 -12.63
CA ALA A 24 -1.39 3.54 -11.38
C ALA A 24 -2.28 4.01 -10.21
N THR A 25 -2.73 3.06 -9.39
CA THR A 25 -3.45 3.39 -8.15
C THR A 25 -2.45 3.77 -7.08
N LYS A 26 -2.66 4.96 -6.51
CA LYS A 26 -1.88 5.48 -5.39
C LYS A 26 -2.58 5.10 -4.09
N VAL A 27 -1.84 4.44 -3.22
CA VAL A 27 -2.28 3.97 -1.90
C VAL A 27 -1.24 4.36 -0.87
N ASP A 28 -1.64 4.57 0.37
CA ASP A 28 -0.67 4.79 1.45
C ASP A 28 0.16 3.51 1.65
N ALA A 29 -0.48 2.34 1.71
CA ALA A 29 0.25 1.08 1.83
C ALA A 29 -0.21 0.03 0.82
N ALA A 30 0.72 -0.75 0.28
CA ALA A 30 0.43 -1.90 -0.57
C ALA A 30 1.16 -3.15 -0.07
N PHE A 31 0.49 -4.29 -0.04
CA PHE A 31 1.04 -5.54 0.46
C PHE A 31 0.96 -6.61 -0.63
N VAL A 32 2.11 -7.22 -0.90
CA VAL A 32 2.26 -8.37 -1.78
C VAL A 32 2.54 -9.58 -0.89
N ILE A 33 1.62 -10.54 -0.89
CA ILE A 33 1.73 -11.77 -0.10
C ILE A 33 2.20 -12.89 -1.04
N GLU A 34 3.20 -13.65 -0.62
CA GLU A 34 3.69 -14.81 -1.37
C GLU A 34 2.58 -15.86 -1.53
N ASP A 35 2.53 -16.47 -2.72
CA ASP A 35 1.50 -17.44 -3.13
C ASP A 35 0.05 -16.91 -3.11
N TRP A 36 -0.13 -15.59 -3.17
CA TRP A 36 -1.44 -14.97 -3.33
C TRP A 36 -1.65 -14.45 -4.74
N ASP A 37 -2.88 -14.61 -5.22
CA ASP A 37 -3.32 -14.06 -6.50
C ASP A 37 -3.68 -12.57 -6.42
N TRP A 38 -3.49 -11.90 -5.27
CA TRP A 38 -3.92 -10.52 -5.04
C TRP A 38 -2.87 -9.66 -4.31
N VAL A 39 -2.78 -8.39 -4.71
CA VAL A 39 -2.11 -7.30 -4.00
C VAL A 39 -3.16 -6.53 -3.19
N VAL A 40 -2.87 -6.24 -1.92
CA VAL A 40 -3.78 -5.52 -1.03
C VAL A 40 -3.27 -4.09 -0.85
N GLY A 41 -4.01 -3.11 -1.34
CA GLY A 41 -3.76 -1.68 -1.09
C GLY A 41 -4.64 -1.14 0.04
N PHE A 42 -4.13 -0.21 0.84
CA PHE A 42 -4.83 0.49 1.91
C PHE A 42 -4.78 2.00 1.69
N ASP A 43 -5.88 2.67 2.03
CA ASP A 43 -6.00 4.13 2.11
C ASP A 43 -5.62 4.80 0.77
N GLN A 44 -6.57 4.76 -0.16
CA GLN A 44 -6.41 5.38 -1.45
C GLN A 44 -6.35 6.91 -1.30
N VAL A 45 -5.21 7.49 -1.64
CA VAL A 45 -4.86 8.92 -1.45
C VAL A 45 -5.78 9.88 -2.22
N ALA A 46 -6.67 9.37 -3.08
CA ALA A 46 -7.59 10.14 -3.92
C ALA A 46 -9.08 9.92 -3.59
N THR A 47 -9.39 9.18 -2.53
CA THR A 47 -10.77 8.91 -2.10
C THR A 47 -10.97 9.34 -0.65
N ASP A 48 -12.08 10.01 -0.33
CA ASP A 48 -12.46 10.36 1.05
C ASP A 48 -12.83 9.14 1.93
N GLU A 49 -12.71 7.92 1.40
CA GLU A 49 -13.04 6.68 2.09
C GLU A 49 -11.76 5.89 2.42
N TYR A 50 -11.62 5.49 3.69
CA TYR A 50 -10.63 4.53 4.15
C TYR A 50 -11.02 3.13 3.64
N ASP A 51 -10.71 2.87 2.37
CA ASP A 51 -11.07 1.62 1.70
C ASP A 51 -9.82 0.79 1.34
N TYR A 52 -9.95 -0.53 1.41
CA TYR A 52 -8.90 -1.43 0.98
C TYR A 52 -9.23 -1.98 -0.41
N VAL A 53 -8.23 -2.03 -1.28
CA VAL A 53 -8.39 -2.54 -2.63
C VAL A 53 -7.65 -3.85 -2.78
N SER A 54 -8.37 -4.90 -3.20
CA SER A 54 -7.77 -6.19 -3.55
C SER A 54 -7.64 -6.28 -5.07
N ILE A 55 -6.40 -6.29 -5.55
CA ILE A 55 -6.10 -6.21 -6.97
C ILE A 55 -5.46 -7.53 -7.42
N PRO A 56 -5.98 -8.21 -8.46
CA PRO A 56 -5.39 -9.46 -8.90
C PRO A 56 -3.97 -9.25 -9.43
N VAL A 57 -3.00 -10.08 -9.02
CA VAL A 57 -1.58 -10.01 -9.45
C VAL A 57 -1.47 -10.10 -10.97
N SER A 58 -2.36 -10.84 -11.64
CA SER A 58 -2.40 -10.92 -13.10
C SER A 58 -2.63 -9.58 -13.81
N LYS A 59 -3.18 -8.58 -13.10
CA LYS A 59 -3.36 -7.21 -13.59
C LYS A 59 -2.24 -6.27 -13.16
N VAL A 60 -1.44 -6.64 -12.16
CA VAL A 60 -0.38 -5.81 -11.58
C VAL A 60 0.91 -6.03 -12.37
N ILE A 61 1.42 -4.96 -12.99
CA ILE A 61 2.75 -4.95 -13.60
C ILE A 61 3.84 -4.81 -12.54
N GLY A 62 3.56 -4.07 -11.47
CA GLY A 62 4.48 -3.92 -10.35
C GLY A 62 3.93 -3.01 -9.26
N VAL A 63 4.55 -3.08 -8.09
CA VAL A 63 4.32 -2.17 -6.98
C VAL A 63 5.62 -1.43 -6.69
N MET A 64 5.58 -0.10 -6.63
CA MET A 64 6.75 0.71 -6.26
C MET A 64 6.42 1.67 -5.13
N SER A 65 7.34 1.74 -4.17
CA SER A 65 7.35 2.71 -3.09
C SER A 65 8.80 3.08 -2.77
N PRO A 66 9.09 4.33 -2.37
CA PRO A 66 10.40 4.69 -1.82
C PRO A 66 10.74 3.90 -0.54
N GLU A 67 9.71 3.51 0.22
CA GLU A 67 9.84 2.70 1.44
C GLU A 67 9.15 1.36 1.27
N TYR A 68 9.88 0.29 1.54
CA TYR A 68 9.33 -1.06 1.57
C TYR A 68 10.01 -1.88 2.66
N THR A 69 9.30 -2.91 3.09
CA THR A 69 9.74 -3.83 4.12
C THR A 69 9.25 -5.23 3.80
N THR A 70 9.89 -6.23 4.38
CA THR A 70 9.50 -7.63 4.20
C THR A 70 9.46 -8.31 5.56
N PHE A 71 8.39 -9.06 5.81
CA PHE A 71 8.20 -9.83 7.02
C PHE A 71 7.52 -11.16 6.68
N THR A 72 7.43 -12.06 7.65
CA THR A 72 6.75 -13.35 7.48
C THR A 72 5.49 -13.37 8.33
N ARG A 73 4.35 -13.72 7.74
CA ARG A 73 3.06 -13.90 8.43
C ARG A 73 2.41 -15.20 7.97
N ASN A 74 1.92 -16.00 8.91
CA ASN A 74 1.32 -17.32 8.63
C ASN A 74 2.20 -18.25 7.76
N GLY A 75 3.52 -18.16 7.91
CA GLY A 75 4.48 -18.95 7.13
C GLY A 75 4.71 -18.47 5.69
N ARG A 76 4.10 -17.34 5.29
CA ARG A 76 4.27 -16.72 3.97
C ARG A 76 5.08 -15.45 4.07
N ARG A 77 5.89 -15.17 3.06
CA ARG A 77 6.59 -13.90 2.93
C ARG A 77 5.60 -12.80 2.51
N VAL A 78 5.62 -11.67 3.21
CA VAL A 78 4.83 -10.49 2.89
C VAL A 78 5.78 -9.33 2.63
N THR A 79 5.61 -8.66 1.50
CA THR A 79 6.32 -7.42 1.17
C THR A 79 5.34 -6.25 1.23
N GLY A 80 5.55 -5.38 2.21
CA GLY A 80 4.81 -4.13 2.36
C GLY A 80 5.55 -2.99 1.67
N TYR A 81 4.85 -2.23 0.86
CA TYR A 81 5.28 -1.01 0.18
C TYR A 81 4.49 0.13 0.77
N GLY A 82 5.11 1.28 0.96
CA GLY A 82 4.42 2.40 1.60
C GLY A 82 4.28 2.20 3.11
N VAL A 83 5.13 1.34 3.71
CA VAL A 83 5.11 1.03 5.13
C VAL A 83 6.51 0.76 5.65
N GLY A 84 6.89 1.48 6.69
CA GLY A 84 8.11 1.24 7.45
C GLY A 84 7.99 0.03 8.39
N ALA A 85 9.12 -0.44 8.92
CA ALA A 85 9.17 -1.58 9.84
C ALA A 85 8.30 -1.41 11.09
N GLU A 86 8.18 -0.19 11.62
CA GLU A 86 7.33 0.13 12.78
C GLU A 86 5.83 0.17 12.43
N GLY A 87 5.49 0.49 11.17
CA GLY A 87 4.11 0.52 10.68
C GLY A 87 3.55 -0.88 10.38
N VAL A 88 4.42 -1.82 9.99
CA VAL A 88 4.04 -3.19 9.61
C VAL A 88 3.14 -3.86 10.63
N GLU A 89 3.44 -3.75 11.93
CA GLU A 89 2.67 -4.41 12.97
C GLU A 89 1.19 -3.97 12.95
N SER A 90 0.94 -2.69 12.67
CA SER A 90 -0.41 -2.12 12.60
C SER A 90 -1.21 -2.62 11.39
N PHE A 91 -0.55 -2.86 10.26
CA PHE A 91 -1.20 -3.36 9.05
C PHE A 91 -1.27 -4.89 8.99
N ALA A 92 -0.28 -5.57 9.56
CA ALA A 92 -0.19 -7.02 9.54
C ALA A 92 -1.47 -7.64 10.09
N ASP A 93 -2.02 -7.10 11.18
CA ASP A 93 -3.28 -7.59 11.77
C ASP A 93 -4.53 -7.34 10.95
N ARG A 94 -4.45 -6.43 9.98
CA ARG A 94 -5.53 -6.17 9.01
C ARG A 94 -5.38 -7.00 7.75
N LEU A 95 -4.23 -7.63 7.53
CA LEU A 95 -4.05 -8.48 6.36
C LEU A 95 -4.94 -9.72 6.46
N PRO A 96 -5.69 -10.02 5.39
CA PRO A 96 -6.49 -11.23 5.34
C PRO A 96 -5.59 -12.48 5.49
N VAL A 97 -6.05 -13.46 6.29
CA VAL A 97 -5.29 -14.64 6.74
C VAL A 97 -5.33 -15.83 5.79
#